data_AF-A0A534D7M8-F1
#
_entry.id   AF-A0A534D7M8-F1
#
_cell.length_a   1.000
_cell.length_b   1.000
_cell.length_c   1.000
_cell.angle_alpha   90.00
_cell.angle_beta   90.00
_cell.angle_gamma   90.00
#
_symmetry.space_group_name_H-M   'P 1'
#
loop_
_entity.id
_entity.type
_entity.pdbx_description
1 polymer ?
#
loop_
_entity_poly.entity_id
_entity_poly.type
_entity_poly.pdbx_seq_one_letter_code
_entity_poly.pdbx_strand_id
1 'polypeptide(L)'
;MSLSDFAQRIGSVLTIIIGVTCAVAVLVSMLSMGAGARREALVNARDDRVVLSSLGARGIGSSIPRDEADTVLNLPGIRKGSDGKPLVVFSAVVLIEARRRLTDRRIFFPVVGITGAFTKEFDPAFHLTEGRTFHPGLFELIASNPCVRQFAGFEIGARRSIHA
;
A
#
# COMPACT_ATOMS: atom_id res chain seq x y z
N MET A 1 50.21 26.04 8.14
CA MET A 1 49.18 26.98 7.65
C MET A 1 48.22 27.24 8.80
N SER A 2 48.24 28.46 9.34
CA SER A 2 47.62 28.81 10.62
C SER A 2 46.15 29.25 10.43
N LEU A 3 45.28 28.95 11.39
CA LEU A 3 43.87 29.39 11.40
C LEU A 3 43.70 30.92 11.34
N SER A 4 44.75 31.69 11.62
CA SER A 4 44.75 33.15 11.64
C SER A 4 44.62 33.80 10.25
N ASP A 5 45.00 33.13 9.16
CA ASP A 5 44.80 33.64 7.78
C ASP A 5 43.32 33.62 7.34
N PHE A 6 42.52 32.76 7.97
CA PHE A 6 41.10 32.60 7.67
C PHE A 6 40.27 33.84 8.08
N ALA A 7 40.70 34.52 9.14
CA ALA A 7 40.05 35.73 9.66
C ALA A 7 40.25 36.95 8.75
N GLN A 8 41.33 37.00 7.97
CA GLN A 8 41.57 38.10 7.02
C GLN A 8 40.82 37.94 5.69
N ARG A 9 40.34 36.74 5.36
CA ARG A 9 39.61 36.43 4.11
C ARG A 9 38.25 35.76 4.35
N ILE A 10 37.56 36.18 5.41
CA ILE A 10 36.23 35.65 5.78
C ILE A 10 35.27 35.65 4.59
N GLY A 11 35.23 36.70 3.78
CA GLY A 11 34.31 36.80 2.62
C GLY A 11 34.53 35.73 1.53
N SER A 12 35.80 35.44 1.17
CA SER A 12 36.10 34.39 0.18
C SER A 12 35.80 33.00 0.72
N VAL A 13 36.13 32.75 1.98
CA VAL A 13 35.87 31.50 2.66
C VAL A 13 34.37 31.22 2.74
N LEU A 14 33.57 32.20 3.17
CA LEU A 14 32.13 32.04 3.37
C LEU A 14 31.43 31.71 2.05
N THR A 15 31.85 32.35 0.95
CA THR A 15 31.34 32.06 -0.39
C THR A 15 31.63 30.62 -0.81
N ILE A 16 32.85 30.11 -0.54
CA ILE A 16 33.21 28.72 -0.85
C ILE A 16 32.35 27.76 -0.03
N ILE A 17 32.20 28.00 1.27
CA ILE A 17 31.40 27.14 2.17
C ILE A 17 29.94 27.12 1.72
N ILE A 18 29.34 28.28 1.45
CA ILE A 18 27.95 28.37 0.98
C ILE A 18 27.79 27.66 -0.37
N GLY A 19 28.71 27.88 -1.31
CA GLY A 19 28.67 27.25 -2.63
C GLY A 19 28.71 25.72 -2.55
N VAL A 20 29.65 25.17 -1.78
CA VAL A 20 29.78 23.72 -1.57
C VAL A 20 28.58 23.17 -0.82
N THR A 21 28.11 23.86 0.24
CA THR A 21 26.95 23.42 1.02
C THR A 21 25.68 23.38 0.19
N CYS A 22 25.46 24.39 -0.67
CA CYS A 22 24.33 24.42 -1.59
C CYS A 22 24.36 23.24 -2.56
N ALA A 23 25.52 22.96 -3.17
CA ALA A 23 25.67 21.83 -4.07
C ALA A 23 25.42 20.48 -3.37
N VAL A 24 25.99 20.28 -2.18
CA VAL A 24 25.78 19.05 -1.40
C VAL A 24 24.32 18.92 -0.96
N ALA A 25 23.67 20.00 -0.52
CA ALA A 25 22.27 19.99 -0.09
C ALA A 25 21.32 19.54 -1.22
N VAL A 26 21.56 20.00 -2.45
CA VAL A 26 20.77 19.57 -3.62
C VAL A 26 20.98 18.08 -3.91
N LEU A 27 22.23 17.60 -3.91
CA LEU A 27 22.54 16.19 -4.15
C LEU A 27 21.90 15.29 -3.07
N VAL A 28 21.99 15.67 -1.80
CA VAL A 28 21.37 14.94 -0.69
C VAL A 28 19.85 14.94 -0.81
N SER A 29 19.24 16.06 -1.23
CA SER A 29 17.79 16.16 -1.42
C SER A 29 17.30 15.22 -2.53
N MET A 30 18.00 15.18 -3.67
CA MET A 30 17.67 14.28 -4.78
C MET A 30 17.87 12.81 -4.39
N LEU A 31 18.96 12.49 -3.69
CA LEU A 31 19.21 11.13 -3.22
C LEU A 31 18.16 10.67 -2.22
N SER A 32 17.76 11.55 -1.30
CA SER A 32 16.72 11.27 -0.31
C SER A 32 15.36 11.02 -0.97
N MET A 33 15.01 11.77 -2.02
CA MET A 33 13.80 11.53 -2.79
C MET A 33 13.81 10.16 -3.48
N GLY A 34 14.94 9.79 -4.11
CA GLY A 34 15.11 8.49 -4.74
C GLY A 34 15.06 7.32 -3.74
N ALA A 35 15.77 7.46 -2.61
CA ALA A 35 15.77 6.47 -1.54
C ALA A 35 14.38 6.33 -0.89
N GLY A 36 13.67 7.45 -0.68
CA GLY A 36 12.31 7.47 -0.17
C GLY A 36 11.32 6.76 -1.11
N ALA A 37 11.37 7.07 -2.41
CA ALA A 37 10.52 6.41 -3.41
C ALA A 37 10.80 4.90 -3.51
N ARG A 38 12.08 4.50 -3.50
CA ARG A 38 12.46 3.09 -3.49
C ARG A 38 11.96 2.36 -2.24
N ARG A 39 12.07 3.00 -1.07
CA ARG A 39 11.58 2.44 0.19
C ARG A 39 10.07 2.21 0.11
N GLU A 40 9.30 3.21 -0.32
CA GLU A 40 7.84 3.09 -0.43
C GLU A 40 7.43 1.98 -1.41
N ALA A 41 8.13 1.85 -2.54
CA ALA A 41 7.88 0.79 -3.52
C ALA A 41 8.15 -0.61 -2.96
N LEU A 42 9.15 -0.76 -2.08
CA LEU A 42 9.55 -2.03 -1.50
C LEU A 42 8.86 -2.36 -0.17
N VAL A 43 8.22 -1.40 0.50
CA VAL A 43 7.54 -1.61 1.78
C VAL A 43 6.50 -2.74 1.73
N ASN A 44 5.86 -2.93 0.57
CA ASN A 44 4.88 -4.00 0.37
C ASN A 44 5.48 -5.29 -0.21
N ALA A 45 6.75 -5.29 -0.63
CA ALA A 45 7.44 -6.47 -1.12
C ALA A 45 7.89 -7.32 0.08
N ARG A 46 7.43 -8.57 0.13
CA ARG A 46 7.86 -9.55 1.12
C ARG A 46 8.33 -10.81 0.44
N ASP A 47 9.45 -11.36 0.91
CA ASP A 47 10.06 -12.56 0.33
C ASP A 47 9.21 -13.82 0.54
N ASP A 48 8.25 -13.79 1.47
CA ASP A 48 7.35 -14.90 1.80
C ASP A 48 6.01 -14.84 1.05
N ARG A 49 5.86 -13.93 0.08
CA ARG A 49 4.64 -13.75 -0.71
C ARG A 49 4.88 -14.02 -2.18
N VAL A 50 3.96 -14.77 -2.78
CA VAL A 50 3.92 -14.99 -4.23
C VAL A 50 2.62 -14.37 -4.75
N VAL A 51 2.73 -13.55 -5.80
CA VAL A 51 1.58 -12.98 -6.50
C VAL A 51 1.41 -13.77 -7.79
N LEU A 52 0.24 -14.39 -7.94
CA LEU A 52 -0.15 -15.09 -9.17
C LEU A 52 -1.07 -14.18 -9.98
N SER A 53 -0.79 -14.08 -11.28
CA SER A 53 -1.55 -13.27 -12.22
C SER A 53 -1.66 -14.02 -13.54
N SER A 54 -2.75 -13.77 -14.27
CA SER A 54 -2.97 -14.37 -15.58
C SER A 54 -1.92 -13.91 -16.60
N LEU A 55 -1.59 -14.78 -17.55
CA LEU A 55 -0.63 -14.49 -18.61
C LEU A 55 -1.12 -13.31 -19.46
N GLY A 56 -0.30 -12.25 -19.54
CA GLY A 56 -0.63 -11.03 -20.28
C GLY A 56 -1.47 -10.00 -19.50
N ALA A 57 -1.88 -10.30 -18.26
CA ALA A 57 -2.57 -9.35 -17.41
C ALA A 57 -1.66 -8.16 -17.06
N ARG A 58 -2.17 -6.94 -17.25
CA ARG A 58 -1.49 -5.70 -16.87
C ARG A 58 -2.15 -5.13 -15.60
N GLY A 59 -1.45 -5.27 -14.47
CA GLY A 59 -1.91 -4.76 -13.18
C GLY A 59 -3.14 -5.49 -12.67
N ILE A 60 -4.26 -4.76 -12.55
CA ILE A 60 -5.48 -5.21 -11.88
C ILE A 60 -6.38 -6.07 -12.79
N GLY A 61 -6.14 -6.06 -14.11
CA GLY A 61 -6.93 -6.81 -15.10
C GLY A 61 -6.55 -8.29 -15.21
N SER A 62 -6.37 -8.98 -14.09
CA SER A 62 -6.16 -10.44 -14.08
C SER A 62 -7.49 -11.16 -13.91
N SER A 63 -7.72 -12.18 -14.73
CA SER A 63 -8.85 -13.10 -14.58
C SER A 63 -8.29 -14.51 -14.40
N ILE A 64 -8.55 -15.11 -13.25
CA ILE A 64 -8.19 -16.49 -12.94
C ILE A 64 -9.51 -17.25 -12.75
N PRO A 65 -9.78 -18.27 -13.56
CA PRO A 65 -11.00 -19.04 -13.44
C PRO A 65 -10.94 -19.95 -12.19
N ARG A 66 -12.10 -20.38 -11.70
CA ARG A 66 -12.21 -21.01 -10.38
C ARG A 66 -11.56 -22.39 -10.30
N ASP A 67 -11.56 -23.13 -11.41
CA ASP A 67 -10.89 -24.41 -11.60
C ASP A 67 -9.35 -24.30 -11.48
N GLU A 68 -8.76 -23.25 -12.08
CA GLU A 68 -7.33 -22.96 -11.90
C GLU A 68 -7.03 -22.53 -10.45
N ALA A 69 -7.92 -21.74 -9.83
CA ALA A 69 -7.81 -21.34 -8.43
C ALA A 69 -7.80 -22.56 -7.47
N ASP A 70 -8.65 -23.56 -7.71
CA ASP A 70 -8.67 -24.80 -6.92
C ASP A 70 -7.38 -25.61 -7.11
N THR A 71 -6.81 -25.59 -8.31
CA THR A 71 -5.49 -26.19 -8.55
C THR A 71 -4.41 -25.49 -7.73
N VAL A 72 -4.42 -24.15 -7.72
CA VAL A 72 -3.48 -23.32 -6.93
C VAL A 72 -3.54 -23.66 -5.44
N LEU A 73 -4.74 -23.86 -4.88
CA LEU A 73 -4.90 -24.20 -3.46
C LEU A 73 -4.26 -25.55 -3.09
N ASN A 74 -4.12 -26.47 -4.04
CA ASN A 74 -3.57 -27.80 -3.82
C ASN A 74 -2.07 -27.91 -4.10
N LEU A 75 -1.38 -26.81 -4.45
CA LEU A 75 0.06 -26.87 -4.70
C LEU A 75 0.86 -27.21 -3.42
N PRO A 76 1.89 -28.07 -3.53
CA PRO A 76 2.80 -28.32 -2.44
C PRO A 76 3.66 -27.09 -2.13
N GLY A 77 3.95 -26.86 -0.85
CA GLY A 77 4.81 -25.75 -0.39
C GLY A 77 4.06 -24.49 0.05
N ILE A 78 2.73 -24.44 -0.10
CA ILE A 78 1.93 -23.33 0.44
C ILE A 78 1.83 -23.47 1.96
N ARG A 79 2.18 -22.39 2.67
CA ARG A 79 2.02 -22.29 4.13
C ARG A 79 0.55 -22.45 4.49
N LYS A 80 0.26 -23.30 5.47
CA LYS A 80 -1.09 -23.48 6.00
C LYS A 80 -1.29 -22.58 7.21
N GLY A 81 -2.49 -22.01 7.34
CA GLY A 81 -2.90 -21.23 8.50
C GLY A 81 -3.18 -22.12 9.72
N SER A 82 -3.58 -21.49 10.82
CA SER A 82 -3.98 -22.19 12.05
C SER A 82 -5.20 -23.09 11.88
N ASP A 83 -6.02 -22.84 10.86
CA ASP A 83 -7.19 -23.63 10.48
C ASP A 83 -6.86 -24.81 9.55
N GLY A 84 -5.58 -25.02 9.24
CA GLY A 84 -5.10 -26.09 8.35
C GLY A 84 -5.34 -25.83 6.86
N LYS A 85 -5.89 -24.67 6.48
CA LYS A 85 -6.13 -24.29 5.09
C LYS A 85 -4.91 -23.58 4.49
N PRO A 86 -4.67 -23.69 3.18
CA PRO A 86 -3.59 -22.96 2.52
C PRO A 86 -3.84 -21.45 2.61
N LEU A 87 -2.79 -20.68 2.95
CA LEU A 87 -2.83 -19.21 3.02
C LEU A 87 -2.80 -18.61 1.61
N VAL A 88 -3.93 -18.72 0.90
CA VAL A 88 -4.13 -18.16 -0.44
C VAL A 88 -5.31 -17.20 -0.40
N VAL A 89 -5.10 -15.99 -0.91
CA VAL A 89 -6.14 -14.96 -1.01
C VAL A 89 -6.38 -14.67 -2.47
N PHE A 90 -7.57 -15.00 -2.96
CA PHE A 90 -8.05 -14.50 -4.24
C PHE A 90 -8.62 -13.10 -4.05
N SER A 91 -8.13 -12.16 -4.86
CA SER A 91 -8.58 -10.77 -4.85
C SER A 91 -9.27 -10.42 -6.16
N ALA A 92 -10.47 -9.85 -6.08
CA ALA A 92 -11.16 -9.22 -7.18
C ALA A 92 -11.24 -7.72 -6.91
N VAL A 93 -10.95 -6.88 -7.90
CA VAL A 93 -10.97 -5.43 -7.72
C VAL A 93 -12.09 -4.82 -8.54
N VAL A 94 -12.92 -4.01 -7.89
CA VAL A 94 -14.01 -3.25 -8.51
C VAL A 94 -13.82 -1.79 -8.15
N LEU A 95 -13.95 -0.89 -9.13
CA LEU A 95 -13.89 0.55 -8.87
C LEU A 95 -15.28 1.02 -8.45
N ILE A 96 -15.38 1.70 -7.32
CA ILE A 96 -16.63 2.31 -6.86
C ILE A 96 -16.46 3.81 -6.70
N GLU A 97 -17.55 4.54 -6.91
CA GLU A 97 -17.59 5.98 -6.74
C GLU A 97 -17.81 6.34 -5.26
N ALA A 98 -16.97 7.22 -4.72
CA ALA A 98 -17.18 7.85 -3.42
C ALA A 98 -17.06 9.36 -3.48
N ARG A 99 -17.73 10.00 -2.53
CA ARG A 99 -17.70 11.45 -2.34
C ARG A 99 -16.70 11.79 -1.24
N ARG A 100 -15.71 12.61 -1.58
CA ARG A 100 -14.69 13.08 -0.63
C ARG A 100 -15.28 14.17 0.26
N ARG A 101 -15.13 14.04 1.58
CA ARG A 101 -15.73 14.94 2.60
C ARG A 101 -15.29 16.40 2.45
N LEU A 102 -13.99 16.63 2.24
CA LEU A 102 -13.40 17.98 2.22
C LEU A 102 -13.75 18.78 0.97
N THR A 103 -13.78 18.14 -0.18
CA THR A 103 -13.89 18.83 -1.48
C THR A 103 -15.21 18.55 -2.17
N ASP A 104 -16.05 17.68 -1.60
CA ASP A 104 -17.36 17.31 -2.14
C ASP A 104 -17.34 16.66 -3.53
N ARG A 105 -16.15 16.33 -4.02
CA ARG A 105 -15.90 15.73 -5.33
C ARG A 105 -16.11 14.22 -5.30
N ARG A 106 -16.64 13.72 -6.41
CA ARG A 106 -16.78 12.30 -6.72
C ARG A 106 -15.45 11.77 -7.25
N ILE A 107 -14.96 10.69 -6.66
CA ILE A 107 -13.70 10.04 -6.99
C ILE A 107 -13.95 8.53 -7.02
N PHE A 108 -13.39 7.86 -8.01
CA PHE A 108 -13.39 6.40 -8.07
C PHE A 108 -12.23 5.86 -7.24
N PHE A 109 -12.49 4.83 -6.44
CA PHE A 109 -11.45 4.12 -5.71
C PHE A 109 -11.70 2.61 -5.79
N PRO A 110 -10.62 1.80 -5.75
CA PRO A 110 -10.73 0.36 -5.81
C PRO A 110 -11.25 -0.20 -4.48
N VAL A 111 -12.31 -0.99 -4.57
CA VAL A 111 -12.72 -1.95 -3.55
C VAL A 111 -12.17 -3.29 -3.94
N VAL A 112 -11.49 -3.93 -3.00
CA VAL A 112 -10.91 -5.26 -3.19
C VAL A 112 -11.77 -6.26 -2.44
N GLY A 113 -12.46 -7.11 -3.20
CA GLY A 113 -13.09 -8.32 -2.67
C GLY A 113 -12.00 -9.37 -2.43
N ILE A 114 -11.97 -9.93 -1.23
CA ILE A 114 -10.97 -10.94 -0.85
C ILE A 114 -11.69 -12.20 -0.35
N THR A 115 -11.15 -13.36 -0.71
CA THR A 115 -11.62 -14.63 -0.13
C THR A 115 -11.13 -14.75 1.31
N GLY A 116 -11.92 -15.44 2.17
CA GLY A 116 -11.84 -15.42 3.64
C GLY A 116 -10.55 -15.89 4.34
N ALA A 117 -9.44 -15.95 3.64
CA ALA A 117 -8.10 -16.14 4.19
C ALA A 117 -7.36 -14.83 4.52
N PHE A 118 -7.97 -13.66 4.31
CA PHE A 118 -7.35 -12.39 4.71
C PHE A 118 -7.45 -12.19 6.23
N THR A 119 -6.54 -12.86 6.93
CA THR A 119 -6.40 -12.83 8.39
C THR A 119 -5.08 -12.17 8.76
N LYS A 120 -4.87 -11.93 10.07
CA LYS A 120 -3.56 -11.52 10.60
C LYS A 120 -2.43 -12.49 10.25
N GLU A 121 -2.76 -13.75 9.96
CA GLU A 121 -1.77 -14.75 9.54
C GLU A 121 -1.30 -14.52 8.11
N PHE A 122 -2.18 -14.02 7.23
CA PHE A 122 -1.81 -13.62 5.88
C PHE A 122 -1.08 -12.28 5.85
N ASP A 123 -1.55 -11.30 6.63
CA ASP A 123 -0.84 -10.04 6.80
C ASP A 123 -0.67 -9.64 8.28
N PRO A 124 0.52 -9.80 8.88
CA PRO A 124 0.79 -9.32 10.23
C PRO A 124 0.59 -7.81 10.41
N ALA A 125 0.66 -7.01 9.34
CA ALA A 125 0.41 -5.57 9.41
C ALA A 125 -1.09 -5.23 9.47
N PHE A 126 -1.97 -6.20 9.19
CA PHE A 126 -3.40 -5.99 9.29
C PHE A 126 -3.83 -5.90 10.75
N HIS A 127 -4.39 -4.76 11.14
CA HIS A 127 -4.94 -4.54 12.45
C HIS A 127 -6.33 -3.93 12.33
N LEU A 128 -7.34 -4.65 12.84
CA LEU A 128 -8.70 -4.14 12.95
C LEU A 128 -8.76 -3.21 14.16
N THR A 129 -8.94 -1.91 13.93
CA THR A 129 -9.02 -0.91 14.99
C THR A 129 -10.40 -0.82 15.62
N GLU A 130 -11.46 -0.95 14.82
CA GLU A 130 -12.85 -0.87 15.28
C GLU A 130 -13.75 -1.78 14.44
N GLY A 131 -14.87 -2.21 15.00
CA GLY A 131 -15.85 -3.08 14.35
C GLY A 131 -15.54 -4.57 14.48
N ARG A 132 -15.89 -5.34 13.45
CA ARG A 132 -15.71 -6.80 13.41
C ARG A 132 -15.12 -7.25 12.07
N THR A 133 -14.48 -8.41 12.06
CA THR A 133 -14.08 -9.09 10.82
C THR A 133 -15.31 -9.47 10.01
N PHE A 134 -15.16 -9.49 8.67
CA PHE A 134 -16.23 -9.92 7.77
C PHE A 134 -16.60 -11.39 8.00
N HIS A 135 -17.89 -11.70 7.97
CA HIS A 135 -18.39 -13.07 8.04
C HIS A 135 -18.72 -13.60 6.64
N PRO A 136 -18.34 -14.86 6.31
CA PRO A 136 -18.72 -15.47 5.05
C PRO A 136 -20.24 -15.44 4.84
N GLY A 137 -20.67 -15.09 3.61
CA GLY A 137 -22.08 -15.05 3.24
C GLY A 137 -22.82 -13.74 3.57
N LEU A 138 -22.16 -12.77 4.21
CA LEU A 138 -22.70 -11.43 4.42
C LEU A 138 -22.06 -10.41 3.48
N PHE A 139 -22.84 -9.40 3.07
CA PHE A 139 -22.36 -8.27 2.29
C PHE A 139 -21.74 -7.21 3.21
N GLU A 140 -20.57 -7.51 3.76
CA GLU A 140 -19.83 -6.64 4.67
C GLU A 140 -18.58 -6.06 3.99
N LEU A 141 -18.19 -4.85 4.40
CA LEU A 141 -17.01 -4.15 3.89
C LEU A 141 -16.16 -3.70 5.08
N ILE A 142 -14.85 -3.84 4.94
CA ILE A 142 -13.88 -3.25 5.87
C ILE A 142 -13.29 -2.01 5.20
N ALA A 143 -13.42 -0.86 5.84
CA ALA A 143 -12.82 0.40 5.38
C ALA A 143 -11.55 0.71 6.19
N SER A 144 -10.52 1.20 5.52
CA SER A 144 -9.31 1.66 6.18
C SER A 144 -9.54 3.01 6.89
N ASN A 145 -8.78 3.29 7.95
CA ASN A 145 -8.88 4.57 8.68
C ASN A 145 -8.77 5.82 7.78
N PRO A 146 -7.85 5.87 6.79
CA PRO A 146 -7.81 6.98 5.83
C PRO A 146 -9.09 7.08 4.99
N CYS A 147 -9.68 5.94 4.61
CA CYS A 147 -10.91 5.92 3.83
C CYS A 147 -12.08 6.54 4.61
N VAL A 148 -12.29 6.11 5.86
CA VAL A 148 -13.35 6.66 6.74
C VAL A 148 -13.19 8.15 6.97
N ARG A 149 -11.94 8.64 7.13
CA ARG A 149 -11.66 10.07 7.33
C ARG A 149 -11.92 10.90 6.07
N GLN A 150 -11.63 10.36 4.88
CA GLN A 150 -11.67 11.12 3.64
C GLN A 150 -13.00 11.02 2.90
N PHE A 151 -13.73 9.92 3.04
CA PHE A 151 -14.92 9.64 2.23
C PHE A 151 -16.18 9.52 3.08
N ALA A 152 -17.31 10.02 2.54
CA ALA A 152 -18.57 10.00 3.25
C ALA A 152 -19.27 8.63 3.17
N GLY A 153 -19.76 8.15 4.33
CA GLY A 153 -20.53 6.92 4.52
C GLY A 153 -19.78 5.62 4.24
N PHE A 154 -18.53 5.59 4.66
CA PHE A 154 -17.78 4.37 4.97
C PHE A 154 -17.60 4.19 6.49
N GLU A 155 -18.40 4.91 7.28
CA GLU A 155 -18.43 4.78 8.74
C GLU A 155 -19.09 3.45 9.15
N ILE A 156 -18.82 3.03 10.38
CA ILE A 156 -19.41 1.80 10.93
C ILE A 156 -20.94 1.90 10.88
N GLY A 157 -21.57 0.90 10.29
CA GLY A 157 -23.03 0.85 10.10
C GLY A 157 -23.54 1.58 8.85
N ALA A 158 -22.69 2.29 8.11
CA ALA A 158 -23.09 2.88 6.84
C ALA A 158 -23.35 1.81 5.77
N ARG A 159 -24.29 2.11 4.85
CA ARG A 159 -24.63 1.25 3.71
C ARG A 159 -24.27 1.92 2.40
N ARG A 160 -23.72 1.15 1.47
CA ARG A 160 -23.33 1.60 0.13
C ARG A 160 -23.81 0.59 -0.90
N SER A 161 -24.47 1.08 -1.95
CA SER A 161 -24.71 0.26 -3.13
C SER A 161 -23.43 0.19 -3.94
N ILE A 162 -22.96 -1.04 -4.17
CA ILE A 162 -21.88 -1.30 -5.12
C ILE A 162 -22.59 -1.69 -6.42
N HIS A 163 -22.55 -0.80 -7.41
CA HIS A 163 -22.92 -1.14 -8.77
C HIS A 163 -21.64 -1.65 -9.44
N ALA A 164 -21.52 -2.98 -9.54
CA ALA A 164 -20.45 -3.66 -10.26
C ALA A 164 -20.83 -3.86 -11.72
#